data_AF-A0A7S2IXX6-F1
#
_entry.id   AF-A0A7S2IXX6-F1
#
_cell.length_a   1.000
_cell.length_b   1.000
_cell.length_c   1.000
_cell.angle_alpha   90.00
_cell.angle_beta   90.00
_cell.angle_gamma   90.00
#
_symmetry.space_group_name_H-M   'P 1'
#
loop_
_entity.id
_entity.type
_entity.pdbx_description
1 polymer ?
#
loop_
_entity_poly.entity_id
_entity_poly.type
_entity_poly.pdbx_seq_one_letter_code
_entity_poly.pdbx_strand_id
1 'polypeptide(L)'
;DIWGPLWIATTAVLFLAATGNFARLLASSVDFKADYSLVSVAASMIYGLLLFVPLITRVVLYFSGHEVSSINFRQMICVYGYSLAPTIPVSILCLLPLEGIRWLAVLAGLGASLFFIRENLLMDIAIEAPSLKWKMTGLFCISQAVIFF
;
A
#
# COMPACT_ATOMS: atom_id res chain seq x y z
N ASP A 1 -4.18 11.51 11.93
CA ASP A 1 -2.81 12.04 12.06
C ASP A 1 -2.02 11.59 10.83
N ILE A 2 -1.32 12.50 10.15
CA ILE A 2 -0.61 12.21 8.89
C ILE A 2 0.80 11.66 9.16
N TRP A 3 1.36 11.89 10.35
CA TRP A 3 2.72 11.46 10.69
C TRP A 3 2.87 9.93 10.70
N GLY A 4 1.90 9.21 11.27
CA GLY A 4 1.90 7.74 11.28
C GLY A 4 1.96 7.13 9.87
N PRO A 5 1.02 7.45 8.96
CA PRO A 5 1.02 7.04 7.55
C PRO A 5 2.34 7.31 6.83
N LEU A 6 2.91 8.50 7.04
CA LEU A 6 4.18 8.90 6.42
C LEU A 6 5.34 8.03 6.92
N TRP A 7 5.38 7.72 8.22
CA TRP A 7 6.41 6.88 8.80
C TRP A 7 6.31 5.42 8.32
N ILE A 8 5.09 4.88 8.25
CA ILE A 8 4.82 3.54 7.71
C ILE A 8 5.26 3.45 6.25
N ALA A 9 4.93 4.44 5.43
CA ALA A 9 5.36 4.48 4.03
C ALA A 9 6.89 4.50 3.91
N THR A 10 7.57 5.35 4.70
CA THR A 10 9.03 5.47 4.67
C THR A 10 9.71 4.17 5.07
N THR A 11 9.23 3.52 6.12
CA THR A 11 9.76 2.23 6.57
C THR A 11 9.51 1.13 5.54
N ALA A 12 8.32 1.05 4.95
CA ALA A 12 8.03 0.11 3.88
C ALA A 12 8.97 0.26 2.67
N VAL A 13 9.25 1.49 2.23
CA VAL A 13 10.20 1.78 1.14
C VAL A 13 11.59 1.24 1.47
N LEU A 14 12.09 1.52 2.68
CA LEU A 14 13.41 1.06 3.11
C LEU A 14 13.50 -0.46 3.15
N PHE A 15 12.50 -1.13 3.72
CA PHE A 15 12.48 -2.59 3.78
C PHE A 15 12.32 -3.24 2.40
N LEU A 16 11.46 -2.72 1.52
CA LEU A 16 11.36 -3.23 0.15
C LEU A 16 12.69 -3.14 -0.60
N ALA A 17 13.35 -1.99 -0.51
CA ALA A 17 14.61 -1.77 -1.21
C ALA A 17 15.76 -2.58 -0.60
N ALA A 18 15.78 -2.74 0.73
CA ALA A 18 16.76 -3.57 1.44
C ALA A 18 16.58 -5.05 1.09
N THR A 19 15.35 -5.58 1.18
CA THR A 19 15.04 -6.96 0.81
C THR A 19 15.34 -7.22 -0.67
N GLY A 20 14.99 -6.29 -1.56
CA GLY A 20 15.29 -6.41 -3.00
C GLY A 20 16.79 -6.48 -3.29
N ASN A 21 17.60 -5.65 -2.63
CA ASN A 21 19.06 -5.72 -2.74
C ASN A 21 19.63 -7.00 -2.13
N PHE A 22 19.09 -7.45 -1.00
CA PHE A 22 19.54 -8.67 -0.35
C PHE A 22 19.23 -9.92 -1.18
N ALA A 23 18.05 -10.00 -1.80
CA ALA A 23 17.70 -11.07 -2.72
C ALA A 23 18.68 -11.15 -3.91
N ARG A 24 19.12 -9.99 -4.43
CA ARG A 24 20.16 -9.93 -5.47
C ARG A 24 21.53 -10.36 -4.98
N LEU A 25 21.89 -10.01 -3.75
CA LEU A 25 23.13 -10.46 -3.11
C LEU A 25 23.18 -11.98 -3.00
N LEU A 26 22.07 -12.61 -2.55
CA LEU A 26 21.96 -14.07 -2.46
C LEU A 26 22.04 -14.77 -3.82
N ALA A 27 21.56 -14.10 -4.88
CA ALA A 27 21.58 -14.64 -6.24
C ALA A 27 22.94 -14.43 -6.96
N SER A 28 23.77 -13.47 -6.54
CA SER A 28 25.05 -13.20 -7.19
C SER A 28 26.18 -14.02 -6.57
N SER A 29 26.97 -14.72 -7.39
CA SER A 29 28.10 -15.54 -6.94
C SER A 29 29.44 -14.80 -6.93
N VAL A 30 29.61 -13.70 -7.68
CA VAL A 30 30.83 -12.86 -7.72
C VAL A 30 30.44 -11.41 -8.07
N ASP A 31 31.03 -10.42 -7.37
CA ASP A 31 30.82 -8.95 -7.53
C ASP A 31 29.37 -8.43 -7.34
N PHE A 32 28.94 -8.34 -6.08
CA PHE A 32 27.69 -7.63 -5.73
C PHE A 32 27.91 -6.11 -5.69
N LYS A 33 27.17 -5.38 -6.54
CA LYS A 33 26.97 -3.93 -6.42
C LYS A 33 25.52 -3.67 -6.04
N ALA A 34 25.32 -2.96 -4.93
CA ALA A 34 24.01 -2.52 -4.50
C ALA A 34 23.40 -1.61 -5.58
N ASP A 35 22.14 -1.88 -5.91
CA ASP A 35 21.40 -1.08 -6.87
C ASP A 35 20.52 -0.08 -6.14
N TYR A 36 20.97 1.17 -6.16
CA TYR A 36 20.27 2.28 -5.53
C TYR A 36 18.95 2.61 -6.24
N SER A 37 18.77 2.19 -7.50
CA SER A 37 17.51 2.41 -8.22
C SER A 37 16.32 1.70 -7.56
N LEU A 38 16.56 0.59 -6.84
CA LEU A 38 15.52 -0.12 -6.10
C LEU A 38 14.87 0.75 -5.02
N VAL A 39 15.65 1.63 -4.38
CA VAL A 39 15.11 2.59 -3.41
C VAL A 39 14.22 3.60 -4.10
N SER A 40 14.65 4.15 -5.24
CA SER A 40 13.86 5.11 -6.02
C SER A 40 12.57 4.50 -6.57
N VAL A 41 12.62 3.25 -7.06
CA VAL A 41 11.45 2.53 -7.54
C VAL A 41 10.46 2.30 -6.39
N ALA A 42 10.91 1.73 -5.27
CA ALA A 42 10.05 1.51 -4.10
C ALA A 42 9.46 2.83 -3.56
N ALA A 43 10.26 3.90 -3.48
CA ALA A 43 9.82 5.23 -3.06
C ALA A 43 8.74 5.79 -3.99
N SER A 44 8.99 5.76 -5.31
CA SER A 44 8.05 6.27 -6.31
C SER A 44 6.72 5.54 -6.27
N MET A 45 6.75 4.23 -6.04
CA MET A 45 5.57 3.37 -5.99
C MET A 45 4.75 3.62 -4.72
N ILE A 46 5.39 3.56 -3.54
CA ILE A 46 4.69 3.71 -2.25
C ILE A 46 4.19 5.15 -2.06
N TYR A 47 5.05 6.16 -2.23
CA TYR A 47 4.61 7.56 -2.06
C TYR A 47 3.70 8.01 -3.19
N GLY A 48 3.93 7.52 -4.41
CA GLY A 48 3.04 7.75 -5.54
C GLY A 48 1.64 7.29 -5.21
N LEU A 49 1.46 6.02 -4.82
CA LEU A 49 0.16 5.49 -4.45
C LEU A 49 -0.44 6.17 -3.22
N LEU A 50 0.37 6.51 -2.22
CA LEU A 50 -0.08 7.24 -1.02
C LEU A 50 -0.73 8.59 -1.36
N LEU A 51 -0.29 9.26 -2.43
CA LEU A 51 -0.84 10.53 -2.90
C LEU A 51 -1.92 10.34 -3.97
N PHE A 52 -1.69 9.47 -4.96
CA PHE A 52 -2.60 9.27 -6.08
C PHE A 52 -3.93 8.65 -5.67
N VAL A 53 -3.92 7.66 -4.77
CA VAL A 53 -5.15 6.99 -4.33
C VAL A 53 -6.17 7.96 -3.69
N PRO A 54 -5.80 8.80 -2.70
CA PRO A 54 -6.73 9.78 -2.14
C PRO A 54 -7.10 10.89 -3.13
N LEU A 55 -6.20 11.26 -4.06
CA LEU A 55 -6.52 12.22 -5.12
C LEU A 55 -7.56 11.67 -6.10
N ILE A 56 -7.38 10.45 -6.60
CA ILE A 56 -8.34 9.77 -7.49
C ILE A 56 -9.68 9.65 -6.79
N THR A 57 -9.67 9.28 -5.50
CA THR A 57 -10.91 9.21 -4.72
C THR A 57 -11.65 10.56 -4.69
N ARG A 58 -10.93 11.66 -4.48
CA ARG A 58 -11.51 13.02 -4.52
C ARG A 58 -12.07 13.39 -5.89
N VAL A 59 -11.38 12.99 -6.95
CA VAL A 59 -11.83 13.20 -8.34
C VAL A 59 -13.11 12.40 -8.61
N VAL A 60 -13.18 11.14 -8.17
CA VAL A 60 -14.38 10.29 -8.29
C VAL A 60 -15.57 10.90 -7.54
N LEU A 61 -15.35 11.47 -6.35
CA LEU A 61 -16.40 12.18 -5.59
C LEU A 61 -16.92 13.40 -6.36
N TYR A 62 -15.99 14.22 -6.89
CA TYR A 62 -16.33 15.42 -7.66
C TYR A 62 -17.18 15.09 -8.89
N PHE A 63 -16.80 14.07 -9.66
CA PHE A 63 -17.58 13.63 -10.83
C PHE A 63 -18.91 12.96 -10.46
N SER A 64 -19.03 12.40 -9.25
CA SER A 64 -20.27 11.76 -8.81
C SER A 64 -21.31 12.78 -8.31
N GLY A 65 -21.00 14.08 -8.28
CA GLY A 65 -21.92 15.13 -7.84
C GLY A 65 -22.27 15.08 -6.34
N HIS A 66 -21.54 14.26 -5.57
CA HIS A 66 -21.72 14.19 -4.12
C HIS A 66 -20.90 15.29 -3.45
N GLU A 67 -21.38 15.81 -2.32
CA GLU A 67 -20.64 16.86 -1.61
C GLU A 67 -19.26 16.37 -1.18
N VAL A 68 -18.22 17.10 -1.59
CA VAL A 68 -16.81 16.82 -1.28
C VAL A 68 -16.54 16.92 0.23
N SER A 69 -17.42 17.59 0.98
CA SER A 69 -17.41 17.69 2.45
C SER A 69 -17.73 16.37 3.16
N SER A 70 -18.42 15.44 2.50
CA SER A 70 -18.87 14.18 3.12
C SER A 70 -17.73 13.24 3.52
N ILE A 71 -16.55 13.37 2.90
CA ILE A 71 -15.40 12.53 3.23
C ILE A 71 -14.18 13.37 3.57
N ASN A 72 -13.65 13.14 4.77
CA ASN A 72 -12.44 13.81 5.22
C ASN A 72 -11.22 13.28 4.46
N PHE A 73 -10.69 14.10 3.56
CA PHE A 73 -9.51 13.77 2.74
C PHE A 73 -8.30 13.31 3.58
N ARG A 74 -8.09 13.91 4.76
CA ARG A 74 -7.00 13.51 5.66
C ARG A 74 -7.21 12.10 6.19
N GLN A 75 -8.45 11.72 6.46
CA GLN A 75 -8.78 10.38 6.93
C GLN A 75 -8.49 9.33 5.85
N MET A 76 -8.80 9.60 4.58
CA MET A 76 -8.44 8.68 3.49
C MET A 76 -6.93 8.43 3.39
N ILE A 77 -6.11 9.50 3.44
CA ILE A 77 -4.64 9.37 3.46
C ILE A 77 -4.21 8.51 4.65
N CYS A 78 -4.80 8.75 5.82
CA CYS A 78 -4.46 8.02 7.02
C CYS A 78 -4.75 6.53 6.87
N VAL A 79 -5.99 6.19 6.53
CA VAL A 79 -6.48 4.81 6.40
C VAL A 79 -5.67 4.05 5.36
N TYR A 80 -5.42 4.68 4.21
CA TYR A 80 -4.60 4.08 3.17
C TYR A 80 -3.15 3.89 3.63
N GLY A 81 -2.52 4.89 4.24
CA GLY A 81 -1.14 4.72 4.72
C GLY A 81 -1.00 3.68 5.84
N TYR A 82 -2.00 3.52 6.72
CA TYR A 82 -2.01 2.45 7.71
C TYR A 82 -2.15 1.07 7.07
N SER A 83 -2.87 0.95 5.95
CA SER A 83 -2.99 -0.32 5.22
C SER A 83 -1.68 -0.78 4.57
N LEU A 84 -0.64 0.04 4.52
CA LEU A 84 0.72 -0.33 4.09
C LEU A 84 1.53 -1.02 5.20
N ALA A 85 1.07 -0.99 6.45
CA ALA A 85 1.80 -1.58 7.57
C ALA A 85 2.09 -3.08 7.39
N PRO A 86 1.15 -3.92 6.88
CA PRO A 86 1.42 -5.33 6.60
C PRO A 86 2.51 -5.57 5.55
N THR A 87 2.78 -4.61 4.66
CA THR A 87 3.85 -4.72 3.66
C THR A 87 5.24 -4.82 4.30
N ILE A 88 5.44 -4.21 5.47
CA ILE A 88 6.71 -4.23 6.20
C ILE A 88 7.08 -5.67 6.64
N PRO A 89 6.30 -6.38 7.47
CA PRO A 89 6.64 -7.75 7.86
C PRO A 89 6.67 -8.71 6.66
N VAL A 90 5.84 -8.50 5.64
CA VAL A 90 5.86 -9.31 4.42
C VAL A 90 7.17 -9.17 3.67
N SER A 91 7.69 -7.95 3.52
CA SER A 91 8.98 -7.71 2.87
C SER A 91 10.15 -8.39 3.60
N ILE A 92 10.07 -8.55 4.93
CA ILE A 92 11.06 -9.29 5.71
C ILE A 92 10.91 -10.81 5.48
N LEU A 93 9.68 -11.32 5.50
CA LEU A 93 9.42 -12.75 5.24
C LEU A 93 9.85 -13.19 3.84
N CYS A 94 9.77 -12.28 2.86
CA CYS A 94 10.23 -12.53 1.49
C CYS A 94 11.75 -12.70 1.36
N LEU A 95 12.54 -12.45 2.42
CA LEU A 95 13.98 -12.77 2.45
C LEU A 95 14.24 -14.27 2.43
N LEU A 96 13.31 -15.09 2.92
CA LEU A 96 13.46 -16.54 2.94
C LEU A 96 13.41 -17.06 1.49
N PRO A 97 14.40 -17.84 1.03
CA PRO A 97 14.45 -18.38 -0.34
C PRO A 97 13.46 -19.55 -0.55
N LEU A 98 12.31 -19.50 0.11
CA LEU A 98 11.26 -20.51 0.07
C LEU A 98 10.04 -19.92 -0.65
N GLU A 99 9.85 -20.34 -1.89
CA GLU A 99 8.81 -19.79 -2.77
C GLU A 99 7.40 -19.90 -2.17
N GLY A 100 7.09 -21.02 -1.49
CA GLY A 100 5.79 -21.22 -0.83
C GLY A 100 5.54 -20.21 0.30
N ILE A 101 6.55 -19.92 1.13
CA ILE A 101 6.42 -18.95 2.22
C ILE A 101 6.28 -17.54 1.67
N ARG A 102 7.01 -17.21 0.60
CA ARG A 102 6.93 -15.91 -0.07
C ARG A 102 5.50 -15.63 -0.55
N TRP A 103 4.91 -16.55 -1.31
CA TRP A 103 3.55 -16.38 -1.80
C TRP A 103 2.52 -16.35 -0.68
N LEU A 104 2.67 -17.17 0.35
CA LEU A 104 1.80 -17.13 1.53
C LEU A 104 1.89 -15.79 2.26
N ALA A 105 3.09 -15.24 2.43
CA ALA A 105 3.29 -13.93 3.05
C ALA A 105 2.66 -12.80 2.23
N VAL A 106 2.84 -12.81 0.90
CA VAL A 106 2.23 -11.84 -0.01
C VAL A 106 0.70 -11.89 0.07
N LEU A 107 0.11 -13.08 0.00
CA LEU A 107 -1.34 -13.27 0.09
C LEU A 107 -1.89 -12.88 1.47
N ALA A 108 -1.18 -13.23 2.55
CA ALA A 108 -1.57 -12.86 3.91
C ALA A 108 -1.49 -11.33 4.12
N GLY A 109 -0.45 -10.68 3.61
CA GLY A 109 -0.28 -9.24 3.64
C GLY A 109 -1.40 -8.52 2.90
N LEU A 110 -1.65 -8.93 1.65
CA LEU A 110 -2.74 -8.41 0.85
C LEU A 110 -4.07 -8.60 1.57
N GLY A 111 -4.35 -9.80 2.09
CA GLY A 111 -5.56 -10.11 2.85
C GLY A 111 -5.73 -9.21 4.08
N ALA A 112 -4.67 -9.00 4.86
CA ALA A 112 -4.68 -8.14 6.03
C ALA A 112 -4.92 -6.67 5.68
N SER A 113 -4.25 -6.16 4.64
CA SER A 113 -4.43 -4.80 4.14
C SER A 113 -5.86 -4.56 3.63
N LEU A 114 -6.39 -5.50 2.83
CA LEU A 114 -7.76 -5.44 2.33
C LEU A 114 -8.80 -5.53 3.44
N PHE A 115 -8.59 -6.41 4.43
CA PHE A 115 -9.46 -6.54 5.59
C PHE A 115 -9.49 -5.24 6.39
N PHE A 116 -8.32 -4.65 6.67
CA PHE A 116 -8.22 -3.37 7.38
C PHE A 116 -8.95 -2.24 6.64
N ILE A 117 -8.74 -2.12 5.32
CA ILE A 117 -9.42 -1.13 4.47
C ILE A 117 -10.93 -1.35 4.53
N ARG A 118 -11.41 -2.59 4.39
CA ARG A 118 -12.83 -2.92 4.43
C ARG A 118 -13.46 -2.51 5.76
N GLU A 119 -12.88 -2.92 6.88
CA GLU A 119 -13.42 -2.60 8.21
C GLU A 119 -13.43 -1.09 8.44
N ASN A 120 -12.35 -0.40 8.08
CA ASN A 120 -12.29 1.05 8.27
C ASN A 120 -13.28 1.80 7.36
N LEU A 121 -13.42 1.42 6.08
CA LEU A 121 -14.44 2.02 5.20
C LEU A 121 -15.88 1.76 5.68
N LEU A 122 -16.14 0.60 6.28
CA LEU A 122 -17.46 0.25 6.82
C LEU A 122 -17.79 1.05 8.08
N MET A 123 -16.80 1.29 8.95
CA MET A 123 -16.99 1.90 10.26
C MET A 123 -16.95 3.44 10.21
N ASP A 124 -16.05 4.02 9.40
CA ASP A 124 -15.82 5.46 9.38
C ASP A 124 -16.54 6.18 8.23
N ILE A 125 -16.76 5.52 7.10
CA ILE A 125 -17.33 6.16 5.90
C ILE A 125 -18.75 5.66 5.68
N ALA A 126 -19.67 6.17 6.50
CA ALA A 126 -21.10 6.13 6.24
C ALA A 126 -21.45 7.02 5.04
N ILE A 127 -20.91 6.72 3.85
CA ILE A 127 -21.42 7.29 2.60
C ILE A 127 -22.87 6.85 2.49
N GLU A 128 -23.81 7.79 2.43
CA GLU A 128 -25.23 7.51 2.20
C GLU A 128 -25.48 6.81 0.85
N ALA A 129 -24.49 6.78 -0.05
CA ALA A 129 -24.54 6.15 -1.37
C ALA A 129 -23.74 4.82 -1.44
N PRO A 130 -24.40 3.65 -1.59
CA PRO A 130 -23.72 2.35 -1.66
C PRO A 130 -22.88 2.17 -2.93
N SER A 131 -23.23 2.82 -4.04
CA SER A 131 -22.49 2.70 -5.32
C SER A 131 -21.08 3.29 -5.26
N LEU A 132 -20.89 4.35 -4.49
CA LEU A 132 -19.62 5.03 -4.33
C LEU A 132 -18.65 4.25 -3.43
N LYS A 133 -19.19 3.58 -2.39
CA LYS A 133 -18.41 2.68 -1.52
C LYS A 133 -17.71 1.59 -2.34
N TRP A 134 -18.44 0.92 -3.23
CA TRP A 134 -17.87 -0.14 -4.07
C TRP A 134 -16.78 0.39 -5.01
N LYS A 135 -16.95 1.59 -5.57
CA LYS A 135 -15.94 2.23 -6.43
C LYS A 135 -14.65 2.52 -5.65
N MET A 136 -14.77 3.04 -4.42
CA MET A 136 -13.63 3.34 -3.55
C MET A 136 -12.92 2.07 -3.10
N THR A 137 -13.66 1.08 -2.63
CA THR A 137 -13.08 -0.22 -2.25
C THR A 137 -12.37 -0.86 -3.43
N GLY A 138 -12.96 -0.84 -4.63
CA GLY A 138 -12.31 -1.33 -5.85
C GLY A 138 -10.98 -0.63 -6.15
N LEU A 139 -10.94 0.70 -6.05
CA LEU A 139 -9.71 1.48 -6.24
C LEU A 139 -8.62 1.09 -5.23
N PHE A 140 -8.98 1.00 -3.95
CA PHE A 140 -8.04 0.58 -2.90
C PHE A 140 -7.54 -0.85 -3.12
N CYS A 141 -8.42 -1.78 -3.49
CA CYS A 141 -8.04 -3.15 -3.81
C CYS A 141 -7.04 -3.23 -4.96
N ILE A 142 -7.28 -2.48 -6.05
CA ILE A 142 -6.37 -2.43 -7.20
C ILE A 142 -5.02 -1.88 -6.77
N SER A 143 -5.00 -0.79 -5.98
CA SER A 143 -3.74 -0.21 -5.51
C SER A 143 -2.94 -1.16 -4.61
N GLN A 144 -3.61 -1.95 -3.77
CA GLN A 144 -2.96 -2.95 -2.92
C GLN A 144 -2.42 -4.12 -3.75
N ALA A 145 -3.18 -4.58 -4.74
CA ALA A 145 -2.70 -5.61 -5.65
C ALA A 145 -1.41 -5.18 -6.38
N VAL A 146 -1.33 -3.92 -6.81
CA VAL A 146 -0.12 -3.35 -7.43
C VAL A 146 1.08 -3.37 -6.49
N ILE A 147 0.90 -3.18 -5.17
CA ILE A 147 2.02 -3.17 -4.21
C ILE A 147 2.56 -4.58 -3.94
N PHE A 148 1.67 -5.58 -3.94
CA PHE A 148 2.00 -6.94 -3.55
C PHE A 148 2.40 -7.84 -4.74
N PHE A 149 2.15 -7.43 -5.99
CA PHE A 149 2.48 -8.17 -7.22
C PHE A 149 3.29 -7.32 -8.20
#